data_AF-A0A6S6SVH8-F1
#
_entry.id   AF-A0A6S6SVH8-F1
#
_cell.length_a   1.000
_cell.length_b   1.000
_cell.length_c   1.000
_cell.angle_alpha   90.00
_cell.angle_beta   90.00
_cell.angle_gamma   90.00
#
_symmetry.space_group_name_H-M   'P 1'
#
loop_
_entity.id
_entity.type
_entity.pdbx_description
1 polymer ?
#
loop_
_entity_poly.entity_id
_entity_poly.type
_entity_poly.pdbx_seq_one_letter_code
_entity_poly.pdbx_strand_id
1 'polypeptide(L)'
;MNQTILLIYMAADNNLDTFAEKDLETIKRASYDSNINIVVQFDRNKFVDQANTIRMSIKNGELLEEKDLGETNTGDPEVLKSFIEASVGAYPSDKLIVILWSHGSGVDDRDVYDTESIRERYFVPPTEIEEIALGFDDTAQDFLDNLELQKALDVSVNIDVLGFDACLMGMFEILYQLKEQTSVMVASQHLEPASGWDYQRILHELDTSATASSM
;
A
#
# COMPACT_ATOMS: atom_id res chain seq x y z
N MET A 1 -9.61 5.73 -24.74
CA MET A 1 -8.49 6.11 -23.89
C MET A 1 -8.37 5.03 -22.82
N ASN A 2 -7.16 4.52 -22.59
CA ASN A 2 -6.92 3.42 -21.66
C ASN A 2 -7.18 3.91 -20.23
N GLN A 3 -8.14 3.35 -19.51
CA GLN A 3 -8.45 3.71 -18.13
C GLN A 3 -7.46 3.03 -17.19
N THR A 4 -6.94 3.76 -16.22
CA THR A 4 -6.10 3.22 -15.14
C THR A 4 -6.81 3.38 -13.81
N ILE A 5 -6.73 2.36 -12.97
CA ILE A 5 -7.05 2.48 -11.55
C ILE A 5 -5.76 2.37 -10.73
N LEU A 6 -5.57 3.32 -9.82
CA LEU A 6 -4.49 3.33 -8.84
C LEU A 6 -5.10 3.09 -7.46
N LEU A 7 -4.76 1.97 -6.85
CA LEU A 7 -5.14 1.63 -5.49
C LEU A 7 -3.97 1.90 -4.56
N ILE A 8 -4.22 2.58 -3.44
CA ILE A 8 -3.21 2.86 -2.42
C ILE A 8 -3.75 2.38 -1.08
N TYR A 9 -3.08 1.39 -0.50
CA TYR A 9 -3.41 0.83 0.81
C TYR A 9 -2.45 1.41 1.84
N MET A 10 -2.91 2.41 2.60
CA MET A 10 -2.14 3.08 3.64
C MET A 10 -2.43 2.43 4.98
N ALA A 11 -1.61 1.46 5.35
CA ALA A 11 -1.65 0.78 6.64
C ALA A 11 -0.80 1.59 7.63
N ALA A 12 -1.44 2.57 8.26
CA ALA A 12 -0.77 3.60 9.03
C ALA A 12 -1.25 3.65 10.49
N ASP A 13 -1.98 2.65 10.99
CA ASP A 13 -2.13 2.46 12.43
C ASP A 13 -0.80 1.99 13.06
N ASN A 14 0.15 2.91 13.08
CA ASN A 14 1.50 2.77 13.61
C ASN A 14 2.13 4.16 13.68
N ASN A 15 3.44 4.23 13.97
CA ASN A 15 4.16 5.49 14.09
C ASN A 15 4.32 6.29 12.76
N LEU A 16 3.89 5.74 11.61
CA LEU A 16 3.97 6.44 10.32
C LEU A 16 2.70 7.24 9.96
N ASP A 17 1.61 7.18 10.74
CA ASP A 17 0.32 7.85 10.45
C ASP A 17 0.46 9.28 9.87
N THR A 18 1.26 10.14 10.52
CA THR A 18 1.41 11.55 10.11
C THR A 18 2.13 11.74 8.77
N PHE A 19 2.79 10.70 8.26
CA PHE A 19 3.39 10.69 6.93
C PHE A 19 2.38 10.24 5.87
N ALA A 20 1.57 9.21 6.17
CA ALA A 20 0.46 8.81 5.29
C ALA A 20 -0.52 9.98 5.05
N GLU A 21 -0.83 10.76 6.10
CA GLU A 21 -1.66 11.96 5.96
C GLU A 21 -1.04 12.99 4.99
N LYS A 22 0.29 13.20 5.06
CA LYS A 22 0.99 14.11 4.14
C LYS A 22 0.95 13.59 2.71
N ASP A 23 1.16 12.30 2.50
CA ASP A 23 1.12 11.69 1.17
C ASP A 23 -0.28 11.78 0.57
N LEU A 24 -1.32 11.50 1.34
CA LEU A 24 -2.71 11.70 0.93
C LEU A 24 -2.98 13.15 0.49
N GLU A 25 -2.45 14.13 1.22
CA GLU A 25 -2.57 15.54 0.85
C GLU A 25 -1.79 15.88 -0.43
N THR A 26 -0.66 15.23 -0.71
CA THR A 26 0.04 15.39 -1.99
C THR A 26 -0.74 14.78 -3.15
N ILE A 27 -1.36 13.62 -2.95
CA ILE A 27 -2.21 12.92 -3.93
C ILE A 27 -3.41 13.80 -4.30
N LYS A 28 -4.12 14.35 -3.30
CA LYS A 28 -5.27 15.25 -3.52
C LYS A 28 -4.90 16.53 -4.29
N ARG A 29 -3.66 17.01 -4.17
CA ARG A 29 -3.18 18.23 -4.85
C ARG A 29 -2.51 17.96 -6.19
N ALA A 30 -2.29 16.71 -6.55
CA ALA A 30 -1.65 16.34 -7.81
C ALA A 30 -2.53 16.73 -9.00
N SER A 31 -1.90 17.11 -10.10
CA SER A 31 -2.57 17.37 -11.38
C SER A 31 -2.26 16.23 -12.35
N TYR A 32 -3.31 15.57 -12.83
CA TYR A 32 -3.27 14.42 -13.74
C TYR A 32 -4.60 14.32 -14.51
N ASP A 33 -4.61 13.66 -15.67
CA ASP A 33 -5.80 13.45 -16.50
C ASP A 33 -6.88 12.58 -15.83
N SER A 34 -8.12 12.83 -16.25
CA SER A 34 -9.37 12.15 -15.91
C SER A 34 -9.46 10.67 -16.22
N ASN A 35 -8.46 10.10 -16.89
CA ASN A 35 -8.38 8.67 -17.20
C ASN A 35 -7.79 7.83 -16.06
N ILE A 36 -7.34 8.46 -14.97
CA ILE A 36 -6.85 7.79 -13.76
C ILE A 36 -7.89 7.93 -12.66
N ASN A 37 -8.40 6.81 -12.16
CA ASN A 37 -9.20 6.76 -10.93
C ASN A 37 -8.28 6.33 -9.79
N ILE A 38 -8.27 7.08 -8.69
CA ILE A 38 -7.49 6.73 -7.50
C ILE A 38 -8.46 6.28 -6.42
N VAL A 39 -8.16 5.16 -5.77
CA VAL A 39 -8.86 4.74 -4.55
C VAL A 39 -7.82 4.55 -3.45
N VAL A 40 -8.01 5.23 -2.33
CA VAL A 40 -7.14 5.12 -1.16
C VAL A 40 -7.95 4.46 -0.04
N GLN A 41 -7.41 3.42 0.58
CA GLN A 41 -7.87 2.96 1.90
C GLN A 41 -6.81 3.36 2.92
N PHE A 42 -7.19 4.25 3.82
CA PHE A 42 -6.31 4.83 4.82
C PHE A 42 -6.78 4.44 6.20
N ASP A 43 -5.99 3.60 6.86
CA ASP A 43 -6.18 3.20 8.23
C ASP A 43 -5.26 3.99 9.15
N ARG A 44 -5.84 4.56 10.20
CA ARG A 44 -5.21 5.63 10.99
C ARG A 44 -4.92 5.16 12.39
N ASN A 45 -3.91 5.77 13.00
CA ASN A 45 -3.52 5.38 14.33
C ASN A 45 -4.55 5.76 15.40
N LYS A 46 -4.87 4.84 16.32
CA LYS A 46 -5.86 5.08 17.40
C LYS A 46 -5.65 6.33 18.26
N PHE A 47 -4.44 6.91 18.27
CA PHE A 47 -4.10 8.10 19.05
C PHE A 47 -4.35 9.43 18.32
N VAL A 48 -4.85 9.40 17.08
CA VAL A 48 -5.20 10.60 16.31
C VAL A 48 -6.70 10.88 16.31
N ASP A 49 -7.09 12.09 15.91
CA ASP A 49 -8.49 12.42 15.67
C ASP A 49 -9.00 11.66 14.43
N GLN A 50 -10.17 11.03 14.54
CA GLN A 50 -10.78 10.21 13.48
C GLN A 50 -9.87 9.02 13.08
N ALA A 51 -9.65 8.11 14.04
CA ALA A 51 -8.78 6.95 13.87
C ALA A 51 -9.36 5.79 13.04
N ASN A 52 -10.60 5.89 12.55
CA ASN A 52 -11.19 4.82 11.75
C ASN A 52 -10.48 4.68 10.40
N THR A 53 -10.59 3.49 9.79
CA THR A 53 -10.25 3.27 8.40
C THR A 53 -11.22 4.00 7.46
N ILE A 54 -10.70 4.87 6.61
CA ILE A 54 -11.48 5.61 5.61
C ILE A 54 -11.10 5.15 4.20
N ARG A 55 -12.09 4.81 3.38
CA ARG A 55 -11.92 4.58 1.94
C ARG A 55 -12.37 5.80 1.14
N MET A 56 -11.46 6.33 0.32
CA MET A 56 -11.67 7.53 -0.50
C MET A 56 -11.51 7.20 -1.97
N SER A 57 -12.40 7.71 -2.82
CA SER A 57 -12.18 7.75 -4.27
C SER A 57 -11.86 9.17 -4.72
N ILE A 58 -10.80 9.32 -5.51
CA ILE A 58 -10.27 10.61 -5.94
C ILE A 58 -10.13 10.60 -7.47
N LYS A 59 -10.60 11.65 -8.11
CA LYS A 59 -10.50 11.84 -9.56
C LYS A 59 -10.27 13.30 -9.88
N ASN A 60 -9.31 13.61 -10.76
CA ASN A 60 -8.93 14.99 -11.08
C ASN A 60 -8.59 15.86 -9.85
N GLY A 61 -8.00 15.26 -8.81
CA GLY A 61 -7.74 15.94 -7.53
C GLY A 61 -8.99 16.24 -6.68
N GLU A 62 -10.18 15.82 -7.11
CA GLU A 62 -11.42 15.96 -6.35
C GLU A 62 -11.78 14.66 -5.62
N LEU A 63 -12.15 14.77 -4.35
CA LEU A 63 -12.71 13.67 -3.56
C LEU A 63 -14.15 13.43 -4.03
N LEU A 64 -14.42 12.25 -4.58
CA LEU A 64 -15.74 11.87 -5.11
C LEU A 64 -16.59 11.13 -4.07
N GLU A 65 -15.97 10.22 -3.32
CA GLU A 65 -16.62 9.43 -2.29
C GLU A 65 -15.68 9.25 -1.10
N GLU A 66 -16.26 9.28 0.10
CA GLU A 66 -15.60 8.96 1.35
C GLU A 66 -16.50 8.00 2.14
N LYS A 67 -15.93 6.87 2.56
CA LYS A 67 -16.64 5.84 3.31
C LYS A 67 -15.84 5.46 4.54
N ASP A 68 -16.43 5.71 5.71
CA ASP A 68 -15.97 5.20 6.99
C ASP A 68 -16.24 3.69 7.06
N LEU A 69 -15.19 2.90 7.25
CA LEU A 69 -15.25 1.44 7.39
C LEU A 69 -15.23 0.99 8.85
N GLY A 70 -15.13 1.94 9.80
CA GLY A 70 -14.76 1.68 11.18
C GLY A 70 -13.27 1.31 11.29
N GLU A 71 -12.89 0.83 12.46
CA GLU A 71 -11.58 0.19 12.64
C GLU A 71 -11.48 -1.08 11.79
N THR A 72 -10.39 -1.25 11.05
CA THR A 72 -10.05 -2.51 10.39
C THR A 72 -8.72 -3.03 10.91
N ASN A 73 -8.41 -4.30 10.63
CA ASN A 73 -7.09 -4.86 10.88
C ASN A 73 -6.31 -4.84 9.57
N THR A 74 -5.33 -3.96 9.44
CA THR A 74 -4.55 -3.85 8.19
C THR A 74 -3.58 -5.01 7.95
N GLY A 75 -3.28 -5.78 8.99
CA GLY A 75 -2.57 -7.07 8.93
C GLY A 75 -3.43 -8.24 8.42
N ASP A 76 -4.76 -8.11 8.42
CA ASP A 76 -5.64 -9.18 7.93
C ASP A 76 -5.62 -9.24 6.38
N PRO A 77 -5.19 -10.37 5.77
CA PRO A 77 -5.14 -10.50 4.32
C PRO A 77 -6.50 -10.30 3.62
N GLU A 78 -7.62 -10.58 4.30
CA GLU A 78 -8.95 -10.38 3.74
C GLU A 78 -9.32 -8.89 3.63
N VAL A 79 -8.76 -8.02 4.47
CA VAL A 79 -9.00 -6.56 4.40
C VAL A 79 -8.36 -5.98 3.14
N LEU A 80 -7.10 -6.31 2.86
CA LEU A 80 -6.41 -5.90 1.64
C LEU A 80 -7.06 -6.50 0.39
N LYS A 81 -7.36 -7.81 0.41
CA LYS A 81 -8.04 -8.48 -0.71
C LYS A 81 -9.40 -7.84 -1.02
N SER A 82 -10.22 -7.63 0.00
CA SER A 82 -11.55 -7.00 -0.14
C SER A 82 -11.45 -5.57 -0.64
N PHE A 83 -10.40 -4.83 -0.25
CA PHE A 83 -10.14 -3.50 -0.78
C PHE A 83 -9.88 -3.53 -2.28
N ILE A 84 -8.98 -4.41 -2.74
CA ILE A 84 -8.64 -4.52 -4.16
C ILE A 84 -9.87 -4.95 -4.97
N GLU A 85 -10.54 -6.02 -4.58
CA GLU A 85 -11.66 -6.58 -5.35
C GLU A 85 -12.88 -5.64 -5.39
N ALA A 86 -13.20 -4.98 -4.28
CA ALA A 86 -14.28 -4.00 -4.24
C ALA A 86 -13.97 -2.78 -5.12
N SER A 87 -12.72 -2.31 -5.12
CA SER A 87 -12.32 -1.14 -5.91
C SER A 87 -12.31 -1.44 -7.40
N VAL A 88 -11.80 -2.61 -7.80
CA VAL A 88 -11.82 -3.05 -9.21
C VAL A 88 -13.26 -3.28 -9.69
N GLY A 89 -14.14 -3.85 -8.87
CA GLY A 89 -15.55 -4.02 -9.20
C GLY A 89 -16.30 -2.70 -9.38
N ALA A 90 -15.95 -1.67 -8.58
CA ALA A 90 -16.58 -0.36 -8.65
C ALA A 90 -16.02 0.51 -9.78
N TYR A 91 -14.73 0.37 -10.12
CA TYR A 91 -14.03 1.18 -11.11
C TYR A 91 -13.32 0.30 -12.16
N PRO A 92 -14.06 -0.31 -13.10
CA PRO A 92 -13.48 -1.09 -14.18
C PRO A 92 -12.45 -0.28 -14.98
N SER A 93 -11.29 -0.87 -15.24
CA SER A 93 -10.17 -0.21 -15.91
C SER A 93 -9.36 -1.21 -16.73
N ASP A 94 -8.55 -0.68 -17.66
CA ASP A 94 -7.67 -1.49 -18.51
C ASP A 94 -6.34 -1.82 -17.80
N LYS A 95 -5.99 -1.05 -16.76
CA LYS A 95 -4.75 -1.19 -16.01
C LYS A 95 -4.96 -1.02 -14.51
N LEU A 96 -4.51 -2.01 -13.73
CA LEU A 96 -4.54 -2.02 -12.28
C LEU A 96 -3.14 -1.80 -11.71
N ILE A 97 -2.99 -0.72 -10.94
CA ILE A 97 -1.81 -0.43 -10.14
C ILE A 97 -2.22 -0.51 -8.66
N VAL A 98 -1.45 -1.25 -7.85
CA VAL A 98 -1.65 -1.35 -6.40
C VAL A 98 -0.38 -0.90 -5.71
N ILE A 99 -0.49 0.03 -4.77
CA ILE A 99 0.61 0.48 -3.90
C ILE A 99 0.27 0.10 -2.47
N LEU A 100 1.19 -0.61 -1.82
CA LEU A 100 1.13 -0.94 -0.40
C LEU A 100 2.07 0.02 0.33
N TRP A 101 1.50 0.84 1.20
CA TRP A 101 2.19 1.88 1.96
C TRP A 101 2.19 1.50 3.43
N SER A 102 3.38 1.33 4.01
CA SER A 102 3.60 1.06 5.44
C SER A 102 5.10 0.98 5.74
N HIS A 103 5.45 0.41 6.89
CA HIS A 103 6.76 -0.22 7.09
C HIS A 103 6.96 -1.43 6.14
N GLY A 104 8.17 -1.99 6.13
CA GLY A 104 8.43 -3.23 5.40
C GLY A 104 9.69 -3.96 5.91
N SER A 105 9.63 -5.30 5.90
CA SER A 105 10.69 -6.19 6.40
C SER A 105 11.35 -7.08 5.37
N GLY A 106 10.89 -7.03 4.12
CA GLY A 106 11.27 -8.03 3.15
C GLY A 106 10.97 -9.43 3.67
N VAL A 107 11.99 -10.29 3.76
CA VAL A 107 11.84 -11.71 4.13
C VAL A 107 11.69 -11.98 5.63
N ASP A 108 11.82 -10.97 6.48
CA ASP A 108 11.75 -11.16 7.94
C ASP A 108 10.31 -11.07 8.45
N ASP A 109 9.65 -12.20 8.61
CA ASP A 109 8.29 -12.33 9.19
C ASP A 109 8.32 -12.48 10.72
N ARG A 110 9.27 -11.83 11.39
CA ARG A 110 9.30 -11.87 12.84
C ARG A 110 8.13 -11.06 13.39
N ASP A 111 7.30 -11.74 14.17
CA ASP A 111 6.28 -11.10 14.99
C ASP A 111 6.91 -10.14 16.02
N VAL A 112 6.60 -8.86 15.88
CA VAL A 112 7.07 -7.80 16.78
C VAL A 112 6.15 -7.61 17.99
N TYR A 113 4.92 -8.12 17.92
CA TYR A 113 3.95 -8.09 19.01
C TYR A 113 4.13 -9.29 19.96
N ASP A 114 4.69 -10.40 19.46
CA ASP A 114 5.13 -11.53 20.28
C ASP A 114 6.47 -11.23 20.99
N THR A 115 6.36 -10.62 22.16
CA THR A 115 7.50 -10.31 23.05
C THR A 115 8.09 -11.54 23.76
N GLU A 116 7.42 -12.70 23.72
CA GLU A 116 7.83 -13.93 24.41
C GLU A 116 8.61 -14.87 23.47
N SER A 117 8.34 -14.85 22.15
CA SER A 117 9.08 -15.63 21.15
C SER A 117 10.13 -14.80 20.40
N ILE A 118 11.22 -14.47 21.10
CA ILE A 118 12.35 -13.78 20.46
C ILE A 118 13.05 -14.74 19.49
N ARG A 119 12.65 -14.74 18.22
CA ARG A 119 13.48 -15.24 17.11
C ARG A 119 14.60 -14.23 16.84
N GLU A 120 15.83 -14.72 16.72
CA GLU A 120 16.97 -13.89 16.35
C GLU A 120 16.76 -13.37 14.92
N ARG A 121 16.82 -12.05 14.71
CA ARG A 121 16.69 -11.46 13.36
C ARG A 121 17.93 -11.86 12.56
N TYR A 122 17.74 -12.49 11.40
CA TYR A 122 18.87 -12.94 10.58
C TYR A 122 19.55 -11.80 9.80
N PHE A 123 18.86 -10.67 9.59
CA PHE A 123 19.28 -9.64 8.63
C PHE A 123 19.24 -8.19 9.14
N VAL A 124 18.78 -7.93 10.37
CA VAL A 124 18.68 -6.55 10.89
C VAL A 124 19.34 -6.44 12.27
N PRO A 125 20.26 -5.48 12.48
CA PRO A 125 20.85 -5.24 13.78
C PRO A 125 19.77 -4.92 14.82
N PRO A 126 19.81 -5.54 16.03
CA PRO A 126 18.82 -5.29 17.08
C PRO A 126 18.71 -3.82 17.52
N THR A 127 19.73 -3.01 17.21
CA THR A 127 19.88 -1.63 17.66
C THR A 127 19.38 -0.59 16.65
N GLU A 128 18.95 -0.99 15.46
CA GLU A 128 18.71 -0.04 14.36
C GLU A 128 17.24 0.14 13.98
N ILE A 129 16.34 -0.81 14.27
CA ILE A 129 14.92 -0.68 13.90
C ILE A 129 14.03 -1.45 14.90
N GLU A 130 13.02 -0.80 15.48
CA GLU A 130 12.09 -1.43 16.43
C GLU A 130 10.95 -2.18 15.71
N GLU A 131 10.43 -1.66 14.60
CA GLU A 131 9.28 -2.20 13.85
C GLU A 131 9.65 -2.59 12.41
N ILE A 132 9.43 -3.85 12.02
CA ILE A 132 9.70 -4.32 10.66
C ILE A 132 8.71 -5.42 10.25
N ALA A 133 7.75 -5.10 9.38
CA ALA A 133 6.78 -5.95 8.67
C ALA A 133 5.96 -5.05 7.72
N LEU A 134 5.17 -5.63 6.81
CA LEU A 134 4.26 -4.86 5.96
C LEU A 134 2.87 -4.80 6.60
N GLY A 135 2.22 -3.63 6.53
CA GLY A 135 0.82 -3.51 6.95
C GLY A 135 0.63 -3.54 8.47
N PHE A 136 1.53 -2.88 9.21
CA PHE A 136 1.44 -2.87 10.68
C PHE A 136 0.18 -2.19 11.19
N ASP A 137 -0.44 -2.88 12.14
CA ASP A 137 -1.62 -2.43 12.86
C ASP A 137 -1.41 -2.52 14.38
N ASP A 138 -1.08 -1.40 15.02
CA ASP A 138 -0.80 -1.30 16.45
C ASP A 138 -2.05 -1.53 17.32
N THR A 139 -3.25 -1.39 16.76
CA THR A 139 -4.51 -1.61 17.49
C THR A 139 -4.93 -3.07 17.43
N ALA A 140 -4.82 -3.70 16.28
CA ALA A 140 -5.03 -5.14 16.11
C ALA A 140 -3.88 -5.98 16.66
N GLN A 141 -2.68 -5.39 16.80
CA GLN A 141 -1.43 -6.10 17.09
C GLN A 141 -1.13 -7.15 16.03
N ASP A 142 -1.24 -6.74 14.76
CA ASP A 142 -1.12 -7.63 13.62
C ASP A 142 -0.36 -6.98 12.45
N PHE A 143 0.07 -7.79 11.49
CA PHE A 143 0.76 -7.38 10.27
C PHE A 143 0.62 -8.46 9.20
N LEU A 144 0.85 -8.10 7.93
CA LEU A 144 0.88 -9.09 6.85
C LEU A 144 2.23 -9.80 6.83
N ASP A 145 2.25 -11.09 7.20
CA ASP A 145 3.39 -11.93 6.89
C ASP A 145 3.49 -12.18 5.37
N ASN A 146 4.64 -12.67 4.90
CA ASN A 146 4.87 -12.91 3.48
C ASN A 146 3.84 -13.88 2.84
N LEU A 147 3.37 -14.91 3.55
CA LEU A 147 2.37 -15.84 3.03
C LEU A 147 0.97 -15.20 2.98
N GLU A 148 0.62 -14.39 3.97
CA GLU A 148 -0.62 -13.63 4.03
C GLU A 148 -0.65 -12.54 2.96
N LEU A 149 0.44 -11.83 2.75
CA LEU A 149 0.61 -10.91 1.63
C LEU A 149 0.35 -11.60 0.29
N GLN A 150 0.92 -12.79 0.06
CA GLN A 150 0.67 -13.56 -1.17
C GLN A 150 -0.83 -13.91 -1.32
N LYS A 151 -1.49 -14.33 -0.24
CA LYS A 151 -2.93 -14.65 -0.26
C LYS A 151 -3.79 -13.42 -0.49
N ALA A 152 -3.43 -12.28 0.12
CA ALA A 152 -4.14 -11.02 -0.02
C ALA A 152 -4.10 -10.49 -1.45
N LEU A 153 -2.98 -10.74 -2.15
CA LEU A 153 -2.76 -10.37 -3.55
C LEU A 153 -3.26 -11.43 -4.55
N ASP A 154 -3.70 -12.61 -4.10
CA ASP A 154 -4.37 -13.62 -4.92
C ASP A 154 -5.83 -13.21 -5.18
N VAL A 155 -5.98 -12.16 -5.99
CA VAL A 155 -7.25 -11.55 -6.38
C VAL A 155 -7.70 -12.02 -7.76
N SER A 156 -8.97 -11.84 -8.07
CA SER A 156 -9.58 -12.29 -9.33
C SER A 156 -9.10 -11.57 -10.61
N VAL A 157 -8.21 -10.59 -10.50
CA VAL A 157 -7.68 -9.79 -11.60
C VAL A 157 -6.15 -9.72 -11.57
N ASN A 158 -5.53 -9.52 -12.72
CA ASN A 158 -4.08 -9.31 -12.79
C ASN A 158 -3.70 -7.93 -12.26
N ILE A 159 -2.74 -7.85 -11.34
CA ILE A 159 -2.14 -6.58 -10.92
C ILE A 159 -1.02 -6.24 -11.90
N ASP A 160 -1.20 -5.23 -12.75
CA ASP A 160 -0.19 -4.88 -13.75
C ASP A 160 1.08 -4.31 -13.12
N VAL A 161 0.93 -3.52 -12.06
CA VAL A 161 2.04 -2.97 -11.28
C VAL A 161 1.73 -3.07 -9.79
N LEU A 162 2.60 -3.74 -9.05
CA LEU A 162 2.59 -3.76 -7.59
C LEU A 162 3.74 -2.89 -7.08
N GLY A 163 3.41 -1.86 -6.32
CA GLY A 163 4.35 -0.96 -5.67
C GLY A 163 4.40 -1.19 -4.16
N PHE A 164 5.60 -1.13 -3.61
CA PHE A 164 5.83 -1.12 -2.17
C PHE A 164 6.47 0.20 -1.77
N ASP A 165 5.67 1.14 -1.27
CA ASP A 165 6.13 2.35 -0.56
C ASP A 165 6.43 1.93 0.89
N ALA A 166 7.45 1.09 1.00
CA ALA A 166 7.80 0.32 2.18
C ALA A 166 9.26 -0.15 2.10
N CYS A 167 9.91 -0.23 3.27
CA CYS A 167 11.31 -0.63 3.37
C CYS A 167 11.54 -2.08 2.93
N LEU A 168 12.71 -2.36 2.34
CA LEU A 168 13.26 -3.73 2.18
C LEU A 168 12.43 -4.70 1.30
N MET A 169 11.38 -4.25 0.62
CA MET A 169 10.52 -5.13 -0.21
C MET A 169 11.14 -5.50 -1.57
N GLY A 170 12.24 -4.85 -1.97
CA GLY A 170 12.99 -5.10 -3.20
C GLY A 170 13.94 -6.30 -3.15
N MET A 171 13.52 -7.40 -2.51
CA MET A 171 14.28 -8.64 -2.39
C MET A 171 13.86 -9.68 -3.46
N PHE A 172 14.78 -10.57 -3.83
CA PHE A 172 14.50 -11.59 -4.85
C PHE A 172 13.46 -12.61 -4.37
N GLU A 173 13.49 -12.96 -3.09
CA GLU A 173 12.58 -13.89 -2.43
C GLU A 173 11.14 -13.38 -2.48
N ILE A 174 10.95 -12.09 -2.19
CA ILE A 174 9.65 -11.41 -2.28
C ILE A 174 9.15 -11.41 -3.72
N LEU A 175 10.00 -11.00 -4.66
CA LEU A 175 9.65 -11.04 -6.09
C LEU A 175 9.27 -12.45 -6.55
N TYR A 176 10.03 -13.47 -6.14
CA TYR A 176 9.79 -14.85 -6.54
C TYR A 176 8.48 -15.39 -5.96
N GLN A 177 8.16 -15.00 -4.72
CA GLN A 177 6.90 -15.37 -4.08
C GLN A 177 5.70 -14.71 -4.77
N LEU A 178 5.82 -13.44 -5.19
CA LEU A 178 4.73 -12.66 -5.77
C LEU A 178 4.66 -12.71 -7.31
N LYS A 179 5.47 -13.55 -7.96
CA LYS A 179 5.64 -13.58 -9.42
C LYS A 179 4.37 -13.92 -10.21
N GLU A 180 3.39 -14.56 -9.58
CA GLU A 180 2.12 -14.93 -10.22
C GLU A 180 1.02 -13.88 -9.94
N GLN A 181 1.23 -12.99 -8.97
CA GLN A 181 0.26 -11.97 -8.55
C GLN A 181 0.40 -10.66 -9.35
N THR A 182 1.59 -10.37 -9.88
CA THR A 182 1.84 -9.12 -10.59
C THR A 182 2.76 -9.26 -11.80
N SER A 183 2.57 -8.40 -12.80
CA SER A 183 3.44 -8.33 -13.99
C SER A 183 4.72 -7.52 -13.74
N VAL A 184 4.68 -6.50 -12.89
CA VAL A 184 5.81 -5.62 -12.56
C VAL A 184 5.79 -5.29 -11.08
N MET A 185 6.92 -5.47 -10.40
CA MET A 185 7.10 -5.06 -9.00
C MET A 185 8.04 -3.85 -8.92
N VAL A 186 7.65 -2.82 -8.16
CA VAL A 186 8.46 -1.64 -7.86
C VAL A 186 8.66 -1.58 -6.34
N ALA A 187 9.90 -1.69 -5.89
CA ALA A 187 10.23 -1.74 -4.47
C ALA A 187 11.70 -1.35 -4.22
N SER A 188 11.99 -0.89 -3.00
CA SER A 188 13.36 -0.62 -2.56
C SER A 188 14.01 -1.84 -1.90
N GLN A 189 15.25 -2.15 -2.28
CA GLN A 189 16.09 -3.13 -1.58
C GLN A 189 16.61 -2.62 -0.22
N HIS A 190 16.35 -1.36 0.11
CA HIS A 190 16.88 -0.68 1.29
C HIS A 190 15.76 0.02 2.06
N LEU A 191 16.11 0.67 3.18
CA LEU A 191 15.20 1.55 3.90
C LEU A 191 14.75 2.71 3.00
N GLU A 192 13.48 3.06 3.11
CA GLU A 192 12.89 4.23 2.43
C GLU A 192 12.77 5.41 3.41
N PRO A 193 12.80 6.66 2.93
CA PRO A 193 12.47 7.81 3.76
C PRO A 193 11.03 7.69 4.28
N ALA A 194 10.80 8.07 5.54
CA ALA A 194 9.44 8.08 6.10
C ALA A 194 8.45 8.99 5.34
N SER A 195 8.94 9.92 4.52
CA SER A 195 8.11 10.74 3.62
C SER A 195 7.54 10.00 2.42
N GLY A 196 7.84 8.71 2.26
CA GLY A 196 7.33 7.87 1.18
C GLY A 196 7.72 8.33 -0.23
N TRP A 197 6.90 7.91 -1.20
CA TRP A 197 7.09 8.20 -2.61
C TRP A 197 6.57 9.58 -3.04
N ASP A 198 7.14 10.14 -4.11
CA ASP A 198 6.66 11.38 -4.74
C ASP A 198 5.42 11.10 -5.60
N TYR A 199 4.25 11.02 -4.95
CA TYR A 199 2.98 10.73 -5.61
C TYR A 199 2.59 11.75 -6.69
N GLN A 200 2.96 13.03 -6.52
CA GLN A 200 2.69 14.05 -7.54
C GLN A 200 3.44 13.73 -8.84
N ARG A 201 4.71 13.36 -8.71
CA ARG A 201 5.51 12.95 -9.86
C ARG A 201 4.99 11.65 -10.46
N ILE A 202 4.65 10.65 -9.65
CA ILE A 202 4.10 9.38 -10.14
C ILE A 202 2.85 9.63 -10.97
N LEU A 203 1.90 10.41 -10.47
CA LEU A 203 0.65 10.70 -11.16
C LEU A 203 0.88 11.47 -12.47
N HIS A 204 1.81 12.42 -12.48
CA HIS A 204 2.21 13.14 -13.69
C HIS A 204 2.83 12.21 -14.77
N GLU A 205 3.70 11.28 -14.38
CA GLU A 205 4.33 10.33 -15.31
C GLU A 205 3.32 9.29 -15.83
N LEU A 206 2.39 8.83 -14.97
CA LEU A 206 1.33 7.92 -15.40
C LEU A 206 0.43 8.57 -16.45
N ASP A 207 0.08 9.84 -16.27
CA ASP A 207 -0.71 10.61 -17.22
C ASP A 207 -0.01 10.78 -18.59
N THR A 208 1.25 11.24 -18.57
CA THR A 208 2.05 11.41 -19.80
C THR A 208 2.32 10.10 -20.54
N SER A 209 2.44 8.97 -19.83
CA SER A 209 2.60 7.64 -20.47
C SER A 209 1.32 7.14 -21.16
N ALA A 210 0.15 7.45 -20.59
CA ALA A 210 -1.15 7.07 -21.13
C ALA A 210 -1.45 7.83 -22.43
N THR A 211 -1.09 9.12 -22.48
CA THR A 211 -1.22 9.94 -23.69
C THR A 211 -0.28 9.49 -24.81
N ALA A 212 0.97 9.15 -24.50
CA ALA A 212 1.95 8.67 -25.48
C ALA A 212 1.59 7.32 -26.12
N SER A 213 0.92 6.43 -25.39
CA SER A 213 0.49 5.11 -25.90
C SER A 213 -0.77 5.17 -26.79
N SER A 214 -1.40 6.34 -26.90
CA SER A 214 -2.64 6.57 -27.65
C SER A 214 -2.45 7.32 -28.98
N MET A 215 -1.21 7.67 -29.34
CA MET A 215 -0.81 8.24 -30.63
C MET A 215 -0.18 7.18 -31.55
#